data_AF-A0A822DYI2-F1
#
_entry.id   AF-A0A822DYI2-F1
#
_cell.length_a   1.000
_cell.length_b   1.000
_cell.length_c   1.000
_cell.angle_alpha   90.00
_cell.angle_beta   90.00
_cell.angle_gamma   90.00
#
_symmetry.space_group_name_H-M   'P 1'
#
loop_
_entity.id
_entity.type
_entity.pdbx_description
1 polymer ?
#
loop_
_entity_poly.entity_id
_entity_poly.type
_entity_poly.pdbx_seq_one_letter_code
_entity_poly.pdbx_strand_id
1 'polypeptide(L)'
;MYSLNLIKEKEKIKIIARTTIGANTANVSSSGFVSIHTLPVAFGYLKIIEKQQPKYVDKLTPHITKLLQKLIKDHTSAGVDYNPAFTEYIIECLTLLKYRIGQLTSDLRKQFMNNFLPCLIEKSHDITLVRAIIRLVYDWLKWRGDVQLVPSLKEKSQLLLKLLQCIDKSGRFHQQQTNDNDLTNSFLELILHVYQESNYRELCIKLEAAFILGLKSTNQQLRKQFFLILDKNLRKTLHDRLLFIFLSQNWEYLGQHYWIKQCLEVMS
;
A
#
# COMPACT_ATOMS: atom_id res chain seq x y z
N MET A 1 -39.58 -10.99 20.02
CA MET A 1 -38.42 -11.37 20.87
C MET A 1 -37.04 -11.14 20.22
N TYR A 2 -36.88 -11.26 18.89
CA TYR A 2 -35.60 -10.98 18.20
C TYR A 2 -35.09 -9.52 18.31
N SER A 3 -36.00 -8.55 18.40
CA SER A 3 -35.69 -7.11 18.45
C SER A 3 -35.04 -6.66 19.76
N LEU A 4 -35.34 -7.29 20.90
CA LEU A 4 -34.78 -6.95 22.22
C LEU A 4 -33.34 -7.46 22.40
N ASN A 5 -33.00 -8.62 21.82
CA ASN A 5 -31.62 -9.13 21.84
C ASN A 5 -30.69 -8.28 20.98
N LEU A 6 -31.16 -7.80 19.81
CA LEU A 6 -30.37 -6.91 18.95
C LEU A 6 -30.10 -5.55 19.61
N ILE A 7 -31.04 -5.04 20.43
CA ILE A 7 -30.88 -3.78 21.15
C ILE A 7 -29.90 -3.95 22.33
N LYS A 8 -29.97 -5.07 23.07
CA LYS A 8 -29.01 -5.38 24.15
C LYS A 8 -27.61 -5.67 23.62
N GLU A 9 -27.48 -6.33 22.47
CA GLU A 9 -26.19 -6.46 21.78
C GLU A 9 -25.70 -5.09 21.34
N LYS A 10 -26.53 -4.26 20.68
CA LYS A 10 -26.15 -2.88 20.30
C LYS A 10 -25.68 -2.04 21.48
N GLU A 11 -26.28 -2.16 22.64
CA GLU A 11 -25.85 -1.49 23.88
C GLU A 11 -24.49 -2.02 24.38
N LYS A 12 -24.30 -3.34 24.44
CA LYS A 12 -22.99 -3.95 24.81
C LYS A 12 -21.88 -3.57 23.83
N ILE A 13 -22.19 -3.59 22.53
CA ILE A 13 -21.37 -3.16 21.40
C ILE A 13 -20.97 -1.68 21.61
N LYS A 14 -21.93 -0.79 21.89
CA LYS A 14 -21.69 0.64 22.16
C LYS A 14 -20.87 0.89 23.43
N ILE A 15 -21.06 0.09 24.48
CA ILE A 15 -20.29 0.16 25.72
C ILE A 15 -18.84 -0.30 25.48
N ILE A 16 -18.61 -1.41 24.79
CA ILE A 16 -17.25 -1.91 24.48
C ILE A 16 -16.52 -0.94 23.54
N ALA A 17 -17.19 -0.36 22.55
CA ALA A 17 -16.62 0.71 21.73
C ALA A 17 -16.21 1.92 22.57
N ARG A 18 -17.03 2.32 23.54
CA ARG A 18 -16.72 3.42 24.47
C ARG A 18 -15.59 3.06 25.43
N THR A 19 -15.51 1.82 25.92
CA THR A 19 -14.49 1.41 26.88
C THR A 19 -13.14 1.14 26.22
N THR A 20 -13.12 0.63 24.98
CA THR A 20 -11.90 0.21 24.29
C THR A 20 -11.36 1.26 23.30
N ILE A 21 -12.24 2.08 22.72
CA ILE A 21 -11.86 3.12 21.73
C ILE A 21 -12.17 4.53 22.25
N GLY A 22 -13.15 4.69 23.15
CA GLY A 22 -13.67 5.98 23.62
C GLY A 22 -13.32 6.40 25.06
N ALA A 23 -12.51 5.63 25.80
CA ALA A 23 -12.12 5.98 27.17
C ALA A 23 -10.96 7.01 27.16
N ASN A 24 -11.28 8.22 26.71
CA ASN A 24 -10.79 9.53 27.20
C ASN A 24 -11.01 10.61 26.14
N THR A 25 -12.27 11.01 25.93
CA THR A 25 -12.58 12.33 25.37
C THR A 25 -12.76 13.41 26.44
N ALA A 26 -12.32 13.16 27.68
CA ALA A 26 -12.37 14.13 28.76
C ALA A 26 -11.04 14.34 29.51
N ASN A 27 -9.97 13.59 29.21
CA ASN A 27 -8.62 13.82 29.73
C ASN A 27 -7.58 13.25 28.77
N VAL A 28 -7.28 13.98 27.70
CA VAL A 28 -6.08 13.74 26.88
C VAL A 28 -4.94 14.56 27.47
N SER A 29 -4.56 14.19 28.68
CA SER A 29 -3.31 14.58 29.29
C SER A 29 -2.78 13.34 30.00
N SER A 30 -1.75 12.75 29.40
CA SER A 30 -0.90 11.68 29.93
C SER A 30 -1.57 10.34 30.31
N SER A 31 -0.89 9.25 29.96
CA SER A 31 -1.06 7.91 30.53
C SER A 31 -2.42 7.20 30.31
N GLY A 32 -2.41 6.29 29.33
CA GLY A 32 -3.43 5.26 29.18
C GLY A 32 -2.97 4.25 28.15
N PHE A 33 -2.14 3.29 28.57
CA PHE A 33 -1.81 2.13 27.75
C PHE A 33 -3.13 1.42 27.36
N VAL A 34 -3.50 1.44 26.08
CA VAL A 34 -4.30 0.34 25.54
C VAL A 34 -3.41 -0.90 25.74
N SER A 35 -3.73 -1.72 26.75
CA SER A 35 -2.97 -2.92 27.04
C SER A 35 -2.94 -3.81 25.80
N ILE A 36 -1.79 -4.37 25.44
CA ILE A 36 -1.65 -5.21 24.23
C ILE A 36 -2.67 -6.35 24.21
N HIS A 37 -3.11 -6.81 25.39
CA HIS A 37 -4.14 -7.84 25.56
C HIS A 37 -5.56 -7.39 25.16
N THR A 38 -5.86 -6.09 25.09
CA THR A 38 -7.19 -5.60 24.69
C THR A 38 -7.31 -5.33 23.19
N LEU A 39 -6.18 -5.25 22.46
CA LEU A 39 -6.15 -5.06 21.01
C LEU A 39 -6.87 -6.18 20.24
N PRO A 40 -6.66 -7.49 20.50
CA PRO A 40 -7.35 -8.55 19.77
C PRO A 40 -8.89 -8.43 19.87
N VAL A 41 -9.39 -8.08 21.06
CA VAL A 41 -10.83 -7.90 21.30
C VAL A 41 -11.35 -6.66 20.57
N ALA A 42 -10.59 -5.56 20.59
CA ALA A 42 -10.94 -4.33 19.88
C ALA A 42 -11.07 -4.55 18.37
N PHE A 43 -10.09 -5.23 17.77
CA PHE A 43 -10.07 -5.53 16.33
C PHE A 43 -11.15 -6.53 15.93
N GLY A 44 -11.35 -7.60 16.71
CA GLY A 44 -12.45 -8.55 16.51
C GLY A 44 -13.82 -7.85 16.48
N TYR A 45 -14.00 -6.87 17.36
CA TYR A 45 -15.21 -6.05 17.42
C TYR A 45 -15.35 -5.10 16.21
N LEU A 46 -14.26 -4.44 15.79
CA LEU A 46 -14.26 -3.58 14.60
C LEU A 46 -14.63 -4.35 13.33
N LYS A 47 -14.17 -5.59 13.15
CA LYS A 47 -14.58 -6.46 12.03
C LYS A 47 -16.07 -6.74 12.00
N ILE A 48 -16.67 -6.99 13.17
CA ILE A 48 -18.11 -7.26 13.28
C ILE A 48 -18.90 -6.00 12.90
N ILE A 49 -18.50 -4.84 13.42
CA ILE A 49 -19.15 -3.57 13.06
C ILE A 49 -19.01 -3.30 11.56
N GLU A 50 -17.84 -3.49 10.96
CA GLU A 50 -17.65 -3.20 9.55
C GLU A 50 -18.64 -3.96 8.67
N LYS A 51 -18.88 -5.25 8.98
CA LYS A 51 -19.85 -6.08 8.27
C LYS A 51 -21.31 -5.68 8.53
N GLN A 52 -21.63 -5.26 9.74
CA GLN A 52 -23.03 -4.98 10.13
C GLN A 52 -23.46 -3.53 9.86
N GLN A 53 -22.58 -2.56 10.09
CA GLN A 53 -22.84 -1.12 10.01
C GLN A 53 -21.60 -0.35 9.51
N PRO A 54 -21.33 -0.34 8.19
CA PRO A 54 -20.16 0.33 7.64
C PRO A 54 -20.11 1.83 7.94
N LYS A 55 -21.29 2.49 8.04
CA LYS A 55 -21.43 3.91 8.40
C LYS A 55 -21.05 4.24 9.84
N TYR A 56 -21.05 3.26 10.76
CA TYR A 56 -20.63 3.50 12.13
C TYR A 56 -19.11 3.51 12.27
N VAL A 57 -18.42 2.70 11.45
CA VAL A 57 -16.95 2.70 11.36
C VAL A 57 -16.44 4.09 10.97
N ASP A 58 -17.17 4.80 10.13
CA ASP A 58 -16.85 6.15 9.69
C ASP A 58 -16.65 7.14 10.86
N LYS A 59 -17.43 6.98 11.94
CA LYS A 59 -17.30 7.79 13.17
C LYS A 59 -16.06 7.41 13.99
N LEU A 60 -15.58 6.18 13.82
CA LEU A 60 -14.40 5.64 14.51
C LEU A 60 -13.11 5.90 13.72
N THR A 61 -13.19 6.29 12.44
CA THR A 61 -12.04 6.56 11.55
C THR A 61 -10.95 7.43 12.20
N PRO A 62 -11.26 8.56 12.90
CA PRO A 62 -10.21 9.34 13.58
C PRO A 62 -9.50 8.59 14.70
N HIS A 63 -10.21 7.72 15.42
CA HIS A 63 -9.67 6.93 16.52
C HIS A 63 -8.80 5.78 15.99
N ILE A 64 -9.25 5.11 14.93
CA ILE A 64 -8.48 4.10 14.19
C ILE A 64 -7.17 4.72 13.67
N THR A 65 -7.23 5.95 13.14
CA THR A 65 -6.03 6.65 12.64
C THR A 65 -5.03 6.97 13.75
N LYS A 66 -5.50 7.39 14.93
CA LYS A 66 -4.63 7.61 16.10
C LYS A 66 -4.04 6.31 16.64
N LEU A 67 -4.82 5.23 16.68
CA LEU A 67 -4.33 3.91 17.05
C LEU A 67 -3.24 3.44 16.07
N LEU A 68 -3.48 3.59 14.77
CA LEU A 68 -2.53 3.29 13.72
C LEU A 68 -1.22 4.08 13.91
N GLN A 69 -1.29 5.39 14.21
CA GLN A 69 -0.10 6.20 14.49
C GLN A 69 0.75 5.61 15.61
N LYS A 70 0.12 5.17 16.70
CA LYS A 70 0.81 4.54 17.84
C LYS A 70 1.43 3.20 17.43
N LEU A 71 0.67 2.34 16.75
CA LEU A 71 1.17 1.04 16.27
C LEU A 71 2.36 1.20 15.32
N ILE A 72 2.33 2.18 14.41
CA ILE A 72 3.45 2.48 13.51
C ILE A 72 4.69 2.91 14.29
N LYS A 73 4.52 3.77 15.30
CA LYS A 73 5.63 4.20 16.14
C LYS A 73 6.27 2.99 16.83
N ASP A 74 5.46 2.17 17.48
CA ASP A 74 5.92 0.99 18.22
C ASP A 74 6.61 -0.02 17.26
N HIS A 75 5.99 -0.32 16.11
CA HIS A 75 6.53 -1.20 15.06
C HIS A 75 7.88 -0.73 14.48
N THR A 76 8.05 0.58 14.29
CA THR A 76 9.28 1.14 13.70
C THR A 76 10.38 1.42 14.72
N SER A 77 10.04 1.53 16.00
CA SER A 77 11.01 1.67 17.10
C SER A 77 11.47 0.35 17.71
N ALA A 78 10.73 -0.74 17.48
CA ALA A 78 11.05 -2.08 17.95
C ALA A 78 12.24 -2.66 17.16
N GLY A 79 13.47 -2.30 17.56
CA GLY A 79 14.67 -2.90 17.02
C GLY A 79 14.85 -4.37 17.45
N VAL A 80 14.65 -4.67 18.74
CA VAL A 80 14.97 -5.98 19.35
C VAL A 80 13.72 -6.76 19.80
N ASP A 81 12.64 -6.07 20.19
CA ASP A 81 11.37 -6.66 20.63
C ASP A 81 10.29 -6.57 19.54
N TYR A 82 10.59 -7.10 18.35
CA TYR A 82 9.61 -7.16 17.26
C TYR A 82 8.48 -8.12 17.64
N ASN A 83 7.27 -7.58 17.84
CA ASN A 83 6.06 -8.36 18.06
C ASN A 83 5.26 -8.46 16.74
N PRO A 84 5.18 -9.64 16.10
CA PRO A 84 4.50 -9.83 14.81
C PRO A 84 3.01 -9.47 14.86
N ALA A 85 2.38 -9.52 16.03
CA ALA A 85 0.97 -9.13 16.18
C ALA A 85 0.74 -7.65 15.80
N PHE A 86 1.73 -6.76 15.99
CA PHE A 86 1.59 -5.37 15.57
C PHE A 86 1.44 -5.24 14.06
N THR A 87 2.14 -6.06 13.26
CA THR A 87 1.94 -6.06 11.81
C THR A 87 0.51 -6.39 11.44
N GLU A 88 -0.08 -7.43 12.04
CA GLU A 88 -1.45 -7.84 11.75
C GLU A 88 -2.45 -6.73 12.07
N TYR A 89 -2.30 -6.08 13.23
CA TYR A 89 -3.14 -4.96 13.64
C TYR A 89 -2.98 -3.73 12.72
N ILE A 90 -1.76 -3.44 12.26
CA ILE A 90 -1.51 -2.36 11.30
C ILE A 90 -2.21 -2.68 9.98
N ILE A 91 -2.04 -3.90 9.44
CA ILE A 91 -2.68 -4.33 8.20
C ILE A 91 -4.20 -4.19 8.34
N GLU A 92 -4.77 -4.59 9.47
CA GLU A 92 -6.20 -4.48 9.73
C GLU A 92 -6.68 -3.02 9.77
N CYS A 93 -5.97 -2.14 10.49
CA CYS A 93 -6.24 -0.70 10.45
C CYS A 93 -6.21 -0.14 9.01
N LEU A 94 -5.21 -0.52 8.21
CA LEU A 94 -5.11 -0.08 6.82
C LEU A 94 -6.30 -0.56 5.98
N THR A 95 -6.76 -1.79 6.20
CA THR A 95 -7.93 -2.34 5.49
C THR A 95 -9.23 -1.59 5.84
N LEU A 96 -9.41 -1.23 7.11
CA LEU A 96 -10.56 -0.45 7.58
C LEU A 96 -10.55 0.98 7.01
N LEU A 97 -9.37 1.59 6.87
CA LEU A 97 -9.21 2.97 6.36
C LEU A 97 -9.23 3.05 4.82
N LYS A 98 -9.07 1.93 4.11
CA LYS A 98 -8.90 1.83 2.66
C LYS A 98 -9.86 2.69 1.82
N TYR A 99 -11.16 2.67 2.12
CA TYR A 99 -12.18 3.43 1.38
C TYR A 99 -12.80 4.55 2.21
N ARG A 100 -12.08 5.04 3.23
CA ARG A 100 -12.55 6.05 4.18
C ARG A 100 -11.65 7.28 4.25
N ILE A 101 -10.77 7.46 3.26
CA ILE A 101 -9.81 8.57 3.24
C ILE A 101 -10.52 9.92 3.13
N GLY A 102 -11.64 9.99 2.42
CA GLY A 102 -12.48 11.19 2.33
C GLY A 102 -13.16 11.60 3.64
N GLN A 103 -13.25 10.69 4.61
CA GLN A 103 -13.86 10.95 5.92
C GLN A 103 -12.83 11.42 6.96
N LEU A 104 -11.54 11.38 6.62
CA LEU A 104 -10.48 11.91 7.45
C LEU A 104 -10.53 13.45 7.41
N THR A 105 -10.23 14.07 8.54
CA THR A 105 -9.92 15.51 8.56
C THR A 105 -8.70 15.78 7.67
N SER A 106 -8.59 17.01 7.15
CA SER A 106 -7.48 17.41 6.27
C SER A 106 -6.11 17.11 6.88
N ASP A 107 -5.94 17.32 8.19
CA ASP A 107 -4.71 17.02 8.92
C ASP A 107 -4.41 15.50 8.98
N LEU A 108 -5.39 14.69 9.41
CA LEU A 108 -5.23 13.24 9.50
C LEU A 108 -4.99 12.59 8.14
N ARG A 109 -5.65 13.09 7.08
CA ARG A 109 -5.40 12.65 5.71
C ARG A 109 -3.95 12.90 5.30
N LYS A 110 -3.42 14.10 5.56
CA LYS A 110 -2.01 14.44 5.28
C LYS A 110 -1.07 13.53 6.06
N GLN A 111 -1.33 13.30 7.35
CA GLN A 111 -0.52 12.40 8.16
C GLN A 111 -0.55 10.96 7.63
N PHE A 112 -1.73 10.45 7.27
CA PHE A 112 -1.89 9.11 6.73
C PHE A 112 -1.13 8.92 5.41
N MET A 113 -1.31 9.84 4.46
CA MET A 113 -0.72 9.73 3.11
C MET A 113 0.76 10.09 3.05
N ASN A 114 1.19 11.13 3.78
CA ASN A 114 2.56 11.66 3.64
C ASN A 114 3.52 11.18 4.73
N ASN A 115 3.01 10.70 5.88
CA ASN A 115 3.85 10.27 6.99
C ASN A 115 3.70 8.78 7.27
N PHE A 116 2.48 8.28 7.49
CA PHE A 116 2.26 6.91 7.97
C PHE A 116 2.62 5.86 6.91
N LEU A 117 2.03 5.95 5.71
CA LEU A 117 2.33 5.00 4.64
C LEU A 117 3.79 5.05 4.19
N PRO A 118 4.41 6.22 3.92
CA PRO A 118 5.82 6.28 3.57
C PRO A 118 6.73 5.74 4.68
N CYS A 119 6.45 6.05 5.95
CA CYS A 119 7.22 5.52 7.07
C CYS A 119 7.19 3.98 7.12
N LEU A 120 6.01 3.37 6.91
CA LEU A 120 5.88 1.92 6.85
C LEU A 120 6.66 1.32 5.67
N ILE A 121 6.59 1.93 4.49
CA ILE A 121 7.32 1.49 3.29
C ILE A 121 8.84 1.59 3.49
N GLU A 122 9.30 2.64 4.17
CA GLU A 122 10.73 2.91 4.34
C GLU A 122 11.36 2.16 5.50
N LYS A 123 10.64 1.96 6.62
CA LYS A 123 11.23 1.45 7.86
C LYS A 123 10.79 0.04 8.26
N SER A 124 9.73 -0.50 7.66
CA SER A 124 9.27 -1.86 8.00
C SER A 124 10.22 -2.91 7.44
N HIS A 125 10.60 -3.86 8.29
CA HIS A 125 11.34 -5.07 7.90
C HIS A 125 10.41 -6.25 7.61
N ASP A 126 9.09 -6.09 7.79
CA ASP A 126 8.09 -7.11 7.50
C ASP A 126 7.58 -7.01 6.06
N ILE A 127 7.89 -8.03 5.26
CA ILE A 127 7.46 -8.13 3.86
C ILE A 127 5.95 -8.22 3.69
N THR A 128 5.25 -8.81 4.67
CA THR A 128 3.79 -8.99 4.65
C THR A 128 3.09 -7.65 4.73
N LEU A 129 3.61 -6.73 5.54
CA LEU A 129 3.11 -5.37 5.63
C LEU A 129 3.30 -4.61 4.32
N VAL A 130 4.50 -4.66 3.74
CA VAL A 130 4.77 -3.97 2.46
C VAL A 130 3.89 -4.55 1.35
N ARG A 131 3.70 -5.87 1.31
CA ARG A 131 2.77 -6.54 0.38
C ARG A 131 1.33 -6.08 0.58
N ALA A 132 0.88 -5.93 1.83
CA ALA A 132 -0.45 -5.40 2.13
C ALA A 132 -0.61 -3.95 1.63
N ILE A 133 0.44 -3.12 1.76
CA ILE A 133 0.45 -1.74 1.22
C ILE A 133 0.41 -1.75 -0.31
N ILE A 134 1.14 -2.64 -0.99
CA ILE A 134 1.05 -2.79 -2.46
C ILE A 134 -0.38 -3.14 -2.88
N ARG A 135 -1.01 -4.11 -2.21
CA ARG A 135 -2.42 -4.48 -2.46
C ARG A 135 -3.37 -3.31 -2.22
N LEU A 136 -3.17 -2.56 -1.14
CA LEU A 136 -3.94 -1.36 -0.81
C LEU A 136 -3.88 -0.32 -1.94
N VAL A 137 -2.68 -0.02 -2.45
CA VAL A 137 -2.49 0.93 -3.55
C VAL A 137 -3.09 0.40 -4.86
N TYR A 138 -2.93 -0.91 -5.14
CA TYR A 138 -3.53 -1.56 -6.30
C TYR A 138 -5.05 -1.41 -6.32
N ASP A 139 -5.69 -1.64 -5.17
CA ASP A 139 -7.13 -1.50 -5.03
C ASP A 139 -7.61 -0.04 -5.20
N TRP A 140 -6.80 0.94 -4.80
CA TRP A 140 -7.09 2.35 -5.07
C TRP A 140 -6.97 2.72 -6.55
N LEU A 141 -6.10 2.06 -7.31
CA LEU A 141 -5.98 2.22 -8.76
C LEU A 141 -7.15 1.55 -9.49
N LYS A 142 -7.63 0.41 -8.98
CA LYS A 142 -8.83 -0.25 -9.53
C LYS A 142 -10.15 0.40 -9.12
N TRP A 143 -10.14 1.29 -8.14
CA TRP A 143 -11.36 1.95 -7.68
C TRP A 143 -12.03 2.76 -8.80
N ARG A 144 -13.32 2.53 -9.02
CA ARG A 144 -14.17 3.25 -9.98
C ARG A 144 -15.34 3.98 -9.32
N GLY A 145 -15.44 3.95 -7.99
CA GLY A 145 -16.47 4.65 -7.23
C GLY A 145 -16.11 6.11 -6.95
N ASP A 146 -16.64 6.65 -5.86
CA ASP A 146 -16.39 8.03 -5.44
C ASP A 146 -14.89 8.30 -5.22
N VAL A 147 -14.35 9.27 -5.97
CA VAL A 147 -12.94 9.66 -5.96
C VAL A 147 -12.53 10.27 -4.61
N GLN A 148 -13.47 10.84 -3.86
CA GLN A 148 -13.19 11.42 -2.54
C GLN A 148 -12.78 10.36 -1.51
N LEU A 149 -13.22 9.11 -1.69
CA LEU A 149 -12.96 8.00 -0.77
C LEU A 149 -11.55 7.41 -0.89
N VAL A 150 -10.81 7.76 -1.94
CA VAL A 150 -9.47 7.25 -2.25
C VAL A 150 -8.45 8.38 -2.38
N PRO A 151 -7.14 8.08 -2.46
CA PRO A 151 -6.15 9.13 -2.64
C PRO A 151 -6.21 9.75 -4.03
N SER A 152 -5.80 11.00 -4.11
CA SER A 152 -5.59 11.73 -5.36
C SER A 152 -4.48 11.08 -6.20
N LEU A 153 -4.46 11.40 -7.50
CA LEU A 153 -3.43 10.92 -8.42
C LEU A 153 -2.01 11.30 -7.96
N LYS A 154 -1.87 12.51 -7.39
CA LYS A 154 -0.60 13.00 -6.85
C LYS A 154 -0.12 12.18 -5.66
N GLU A 155 -1.00 11.88 -4.70
CA GLU A 155 -0.68 11.05 -3.54
C GLU A 155 -0.34 9.60 -3.96
N LYS A 156 -1.08 9.04 -4.92
CA LYS A 156 -0.78 7.73 -5.52
C LYS A 156 0.61 7.71 -6.17
N SER A 157 0.94 8.75 -6.95
CA SER A 157 2.26 8.89 -7.58
C SER A 157 3.40 8.84 -6.56
N GLN A 158 3.27 9.58 -5.46
CA GLN A 158 4.28 9.64 -4.42
C GLN A 158 4.48 8.27 -3.74
N LEU A 159 3.39 7.57 -3.42
CA LEU A 159 3.47 6.23 -2.82
C LEU A 159 4.11 5.20 -3.77
N LEU A 160 3.79 5.26 -5.06
CA LEU A 160 4.39 4.35 -6.05
C LEU A 160 5.90 4.56 -6.19
N LEU A 161 6.37 5.81 -6.17
CA LEU A 161 7.81 6.11 -6.16
C LEU A 161 8.49 5.62 -4.88
N LYS A 162 7.83 5.72 -3.72
CA LYS A 162 8.34 5.17 -2.46
C LYS A 162 8.40 3.64 -2.46
N LEU A 163 7.38 2.98 -3.01
CA LEU A 163 7.37 1.53 -3.20
C LEU A 163 8.49 1.08 -4.15
N LEU A 164 8.70 1.79 -5.26
CA LEU A 164 9.81 1.53 -6.17
C LEU A 164 11.16 1.61 -5.44
N GLN A 165 11.41 2.71 -4.71
CA GLN A 165 12.63 2.87 -3.91
C GLN A 165 12.79 1.75 -2.86
N CYS A 166 11.69 1.26 -2.30
CA CYS A 166 11.70 0.18 -1.34
C CYS A 166 12.12 -1.16 -1.97
N ILE A 167 11.63 -1.43 -3.19
CA ILE A 167 11.90 -2.65 -3.96
C ILE A 167 13.31 -2.63 -4.57
N ASP A 168 13.79 -1.48 -5.04
CA ASP A 168 15.18 -1.34 -5.50
C ASP A 168 16.17 -1.57 -4.35
N LYS A 169 15.76 -1.22 -3.12
CA LYS A 169 16.50 -1.49 -1.87
C LYS A 169 16.08 -2.80 -1.20
N SER A 170 15.48 -3.75 -1.94
CA SER A 170 14.92 -5.01 -1.41
C SER A 170 15.95 -5.92 -0.74
N GLY A 171 17.25 -5.63 -0.86
CA GLY A 171 18.27 -6.26 -0.03
C GLY A 171 18.10 -6.08 1.49
N ARG A 172 17.03 -5.44 1.95
CA ARG A 172 16.62 -5.40 3.35
C ARG A 172 15.86 -6.66 3.80
N PHE A 173 15.35 -7.46 2.87
CA PHE A 173 14.55 -8.65 3.16
C PHE A 173 15.31 -9.96 2.95
N HIS A 174 16.64 -9.93 2.75
CA HIS A 174 17.49 -11.08 2.40
C HIS A 174 17.31 -12.33 3.27
N GLN A 175 16.88 -12.23 4.53
CA GLN A 175 16.57 -13.40 5.38
C GLN A 175 15.30 -14.15 4.96
N GLN A 176 14.46 -13.54 4.11
CA GLN A 176 13.19 -14.08 3.59
C GLN A 176 13.26 -14.27 2.06
N GLN A 177 14.41 -14.71 1.55
CA GLN A 177 14.76 -14.81 0.12
C GLN A 177 13.69 -15.42 -0.80
N THR A 178 12.83 -16.33 -0.31
CA THR A 178 11.73 -16.90 -1.11
C THR A 178 10.61 -15.89 -1.39
N ASN A 179 10.40 -14.91 -0.52
CA ASN A 179 9.28 -13.95 -0.58
C ASN A 179 9.59 -12.66 -1.37
N ASP A 180 10.88 -12.36 -1.62
CA ASP A 180 11.33 -11.13 -2.28
C ASP A 180 10.92 -11.05 -3.74
N ASN A 181 10.99 -12.19 -4.44
CA ASN A 181 10.51 -12.31 -5.81
C ASN A 181 8.99 -12.09 -5.87
N ASP A 182 8.23 -12.59 -4.89
CA ASP A 182 6.77 -12.42 -4.85
C ASP A 182 6.35 -10.99 -4.56
N LEU A 183 7.10 -10.27 -3.71
CA LEU A 183 6.87 -8.85 -3.46
C LEU A 183 7.10 -8.02 -4.73
N THR A 184 8.23 -8.27 -5.40
CA THR A 184 8.57 -7.59 -6.65
C THR A 184 7.53 -7.89 -7.73
N ASN A 185 7.12 -9.15 -7.88
CA ASN A 185 6.06 -9.54 -8.81
C ASN A 185 4.74 -8.82 -8.51
N SER A 186 4.32 -8.77 -7.24
CA SER A 186 3.10 -8.07 -6.82
C SER A 186 3.13 -6.58 -7.18
N PHE A 187 4.28 -5.93 -7.03
CA PHE A 187 4.45 -4.54 -7.45
C PHE A 187 4.45 -4.38 -8.97
N LEU A 188 5.12 -5.28 -9.69
CA LEU A 188 5.15 -5.23 -11.15
C LEU A 188 3.76 -5.44 -11.76
N GLU A 189 2.92 -6.29 -11.18
CA GLU A 189 1.50 -6.43 -11.57
C GLU A 189 0.71 -5.11 -11.40
N LEU A 190 0.98 -4.39 -10.31
CA LEU A 190 0.42 -3.06 -10.10
C LEU A 190 0.88 -2.12 -11.22
N ILE A 191 2.18 -2.09 -11.52
CA ILE A 191 2.74 -1.21 -12.56
C ILE A 191 2.16 -1.56 -13.93
N LEU A 192 2.02 -2.84 -14.28
CA LEU A 192 1.34 -3.25 -15.52
C LEU A 192 -0.07 -2.66 -15.63
N HIS A 193 -0.85 -2.70 -14.55
CA HIS A 193 -2.18 -2.10 -14.53
C HIS A 193 -2.14 -0.59 -14.78
N VAL A 194 -1.17 0.13 -14.20
CA VAL A 194 -0.98 1.57 -14.44
C VAL A 194 -0.72 1.85 -15.92
N TYR A 195 0.13 1.06 -16.58
CA TYR A 195 0.47 1.25 -18.00
C TYR A 195 -0.63 0.82 -18.98
N GLN A 196 -1.55 -0.05 -18.57
CA GLN A 196 -2.67 -0.49 -19.41
C GLN A 196 -3.84 0.52 -19.44
N GLU A 197 -3.95 1.37 -18.42
CA GLU A 197 -5.05 2.30 -18.26
C GLU A 197 -4.68 3.70 -18.82
N SER A 198 -5.47 4.20 -19.76
CA SER A 198 -5.22 5.51 -20.41
C SER A 198 -5.21 6.69 -19.42
N ASN A 199 -5.94 6.55 -18.31
CA ASN A 199 -6.11 7.60 -17.30
C ASN A 199 -4.83 7.87 -16.47
N TYR A 200 -3.81 7.02 -16.60
CA TYR A 200 -2.58 7.11 -15.81
C TYR A 200 -1.35 7.50 -16.62
N ARG A 201 -1.53 8.09 -17.80
CA ARG A 201 -0.41 8.48 -18.69
C ARG A 201 0.64 9.37 -18.02
N GLU A 202 0.21 10.30 -17.16
CA GLU A 202 1.12 11.16 -16.38
C GLU A 202 1.93 10.38 -15.33
N LEU A 203 1.38 9.29 -14.78
CA LEU A 203 2.09 8.40 -13.86
C LEU A 203 3.14 7.58 -14.60
N CYS A 204 2.84 7.12 -15.82
CA CYS A 204 3.77 6.32 -16.61
C CYS A 204 5.13 7.00 -16.79
N ILE A 205 5.13 8.31 -17.08
CA ILE A 205 6.37 9.10 -17.24
C ILE A 205 7.24 9.04 -15.97
N LYS A 206 6.63 9.09 -14.79
CA LYS A 206 7.36 9.06 -13.51
C LYS A 206 7.78 7.65 -13.10
N LEU A 207 7.16 6.62 -13.67
CA LEU A 207 7.35 5.22 -13.33
C LEU A 207 8.15 4.48 -14.42
N GLU A 208 8.96 5.20 -15.18
CA GLU A 208 9.84 4.62 -16.20
C GLU A 208 10.85 3.63 -15.57
N ALA A 209 11.46 4.00 -14.45
CA ALA A 209 12.36 3.10 -13.71
C ALA A 209 11.65 1.81 -13.25
N ALA A 210 10.36 1.91 -12.85
CA ALA A 210 9.56 0.73 -12.51
C ALA A 210 9.23 -0.14 -13.73
N PHE A 211 9.05 0.48 -14.90
CA PHE A 211 8.84 -0.25 -16.15
C PHE A 211 10.09 -1.02 -16.58
N ILE A 212 11.27 -0.39 -16.46
CA ILE A 212 12.56 -1.04 -16.72
C ILE A 212 12.77 -2.22 -15.76
N LEU A 213 12.39 -2.08 -14.50
CA LEU A 213 12.41 -3.19 -13.53
C LEU A 213 11.52 -4.36 -14.00
N GLY A 214 10.37 -4.07 -14.60
CA GLY A 214 9.48 -5.06 -15.22
C GLY A 214 10.11 -5.83 -16.38
N LEU A 215 10.86 -5.14 -17.25
CA LEU A 215 11.62 -5.77 -18.33
C LEU A 215 12.76 -6.67 -17.82
N LYS A 216 13.27 -6.41 -16.61
CA LYS A 216 14.28 -7.24 -15.93
C LYS A 216 13.68 -8.41 -15.13
N SER A 217 12.35 -8.52 -15.06
CA SER A 217 11.71 -9.50 -14.18
C SER A 217 12.18 -10.93 -14.46
N THR A 218 12.42 -11.69 -13.39
CA THR A 218 12.71 -13.13 -13.43
C THR A 218 11.45 -13.92 -13.81
N ASN A 219 10.26 -13.38 -13.54
CA ASN A 219 8.99 -13.95 -13.96
C ASN A 219 8.77 -13.73 -15.46
N GLN A 220 8.89 -14.81 -16.24
CA GLN A 220 8.76 -14.78 -17.69
C GLN A 220 7.38 -14.25 -18.15
N GLN A 221 6.30 -14.56 -17.44
CA GLN A 221 4.95 -14.11 -17.82
C GLN A 221 4.81 -12.60 -17.66
N LEU A 222 5.25 -12.04 -16.52
CA LEU A 222 5.23 -10.60 -16.30
C LEU A 222 6.14 -9.88 -17.30
N ARG A 223 7.36 -10.37 -17.48
CA ARG A 223 8.31 -9.80 -18.44
C ARG A 223 7.72 -9.72 -19.85
N LYS A 224 7.06 -10.77 -20.32
CA LYS A 224 6.34 -10.78 -21.61
C LYS A 224 5.29 -9.67 -21.70
N GLN A 225 4.49 -9.44 -20.66
CA GLN A 225 3.47 -8.39 -20.65
C GLN A 225 4.08 -6.98 -20.75
N PHE A 226 5.21 -6.73 -20.08
CA PHE A 226 5.94 -5.46 -20.22
C PHE A 226 6.46 -5.25 -21.64
N PHE A 227 7.03 -6.29 -22.25
CA PHE A 227 7.47 -6.23 -23.66
C PHE A 227 6.30 -5.98 -24.62
N LEU A 228 5.12 -6.57 -24.40
CA LEU A 228 3.94 -6.30 -25.23
C LEU A 228 3.49 -4.84 -25.14
N ILE A 229 3.58 -4.22 -23.96
CA ILE A 229 3.29 -2.79 -23.79
C ILE A 229 4.35 -1.95 -24.49
N LEU A 230 5.62 -2.32 -24.36
CA LEU A 230 6.73 -1.62 -25.04
C LEU A 230 6.56 -1.68 -26.56
N ASP A 231 6.33 -2.87 -27.12
CA ASP A 231 6.17 -3.11 -28.56
C ASP A 231 4.99 -2.32 -29.16
N LYS A 232 3.88 -2.20 -28.42
CA LYS A 232 2.74 -1.35 -28.81
C LYS A 232 3.08 0.14 -28.86
N ASN A 233 3.99 0.60 -28.00
CA ASN A 233 4.39 2.01 -27.93
C ASN A 233 5.56 2.34 -28.87
N LEU A 234 6.32 1.33 -29.32
CA LEU A 234 7.38 1.48 -30.30
C LEU A 234 6.81 1.53 -31.73
N ARG A 235 7.46 2.31 -32.59
CA ARG A 235 7.14 2.29 -34.02
C ARG A 235 7.57 0.95 -34.64
N LYS A 236 6.86 0.52 -35.68
CA LYS A 236 7.02 -0.80 -36.31
C LYS A 236 8.36 -0.98 -37.04
N THR A 237 9.04 0.11 -37.39
CA THR A 237 10.28 0.07 -38.16
C THR A 237 11.47 -0.19 -37.26
N LEU A 238 12.32 -1.12 -37.68
CA LEU A 238 13.55 -1.52 -36.97
C LEU A 238 14.49 -0.32 -36.74
N HIS A 239 14.53 0.61 -37.71
CA HIS A 239 15.25 1.87 -37.61
C HIS A 239 14.74 2.77 -36.46
N ASP A 240 13.43 2.92 -36.30
CA ASP A 240 12.87 3.77 -35.23
C ASP A 240 13.04 3.10 -33.86
N ARG A 241 13.05 1.76 -33.80
CA ARG A 241 13.38 0.99 -32.59
C ARG A 241 14.84 1.16 -32.19
N LEU A 242 15.75 1.13 -33.16
CA LEU A 242 17.17 1.42 -32.95
C LEU A 242 17.37 2.85 -32.45
N LEU A 243 16.74 3.84 -33.10
CA LEU A 243 16.75 5.23 -32.65
C LEU A 243 16.22 5.36 -31.21
N PHE A 244 15.12 4.68 -30.86
CA PHE A 244 14.58 4.73 -29.51
C PHE A 244 15.57 4.18 -28.47
N ILE A 245 16.16 3.01 -28.76
CA ILE A 245 17.16 2.36 -27.90
C ILE A 245 18.41 3.23 -27.75
N PHE A 246 18.90 3.85 -28.82
CA PHE A 246 20.19 4.57 -28.79
C PHE A 246 20.07 6.05 -28.41
N LEU A 247 18.93 6.72 -28.67
CA LEU A 247 18.83 8.18 -28.63
C LEU A 247 17.77 8.73 -27.66
N SER A 248 16.78 7.95 -27.22
CA SER A 248 15.72 8.45 -26.32
C SER A 248 15.66 7.76 -24.95
N GLN A 249 16.10 6.51 -24.85
CA GLN A 249 15.98 5.75 -23.60
C GLN A 249 17.16 6.04 -22.67
N ASN A 250 16.91 6.54 -21.46
CA ASN A 250 17.96 6.69 -20.47
C ASN A 250 18.25 5.34 -19.78
N TRP A 251 19.29 4.66 -20.26
CA TRP A 251 19.76 3.38 -19.69
C TRP A 251 20.61 3.52 -18.43
N GLU A 252 20.75 4.72 -17.84
CA GLU A 252 21.55 4.92 -16.61
C GLU A 252 21.09 4.01 -15.46
N TYR A 253 19.79 3.68 -15.37
CA TYR A 253 19.23 2.74 -14.38
C TYR A 253 19.59 1.25 -14.64
N LEU A 254 20.32 0.99 -15.72
CA LEU A 254 20.72 -0.33 -16.19
C LEU A 254 22.24 -0.55 -16.15
N GLY A 255 23.02 0.46 -15.75
CA GLY A 255 24.49 0.45 -15.82
C GLY A 255 25.19 -0.69 -15.07
N GLN A 256 24.54 -1.36 -14.13
CA GLN A 256 25.11 -2.50 -13.37
C GLN A 256 24.87 -3.88 -14.03
N HIS A 257 24.14 -3.97 -15.16
CA HIS A 257 23.83 -5.23 -15.83
C HIS A 257 23.94 -5.16 -17.37
N TYR A 258 24.00 -6.31 -18.04
CA TYR A 258 24.11 -6.47 -19.50
C TYR A 258 22.86 -5.96 -20.27
N TRP A 259 22.73 -4.64 -20.39
CA TRP A 259 21.66 -3.94 -21.10
C TRP A 259 21.51 -4.34 -22.58
N ILE A 260 22.60 -4.80 -23.21
CA ILE A 260 22.60 -5.29 -24.60
C ILE A 260 21.64 -6.47 -24.80
N LYS A 261 21.52 -7.37 -23.82
CA LYS A 261 20.59 -8.53 -23.92
C LYS A 261 19.13 -8.08 -23.97
N GLN A 262 18.79 -7.02 -23.25
CA GLN A 262 17.43 -6.47 -23.27
C GLN A 262 17.16 -5.74 -24.59
N CYS A 263 18.16 -5.04 -25.14
CA CYS A 263 18.05 -4.40 -26.45
C CYS A 263 17.78 -5.42 -27.57
N LEU A 264 18.37 -6.63 -27.50
CA LEU A 264 18.11 -7.70 -28.46
C LEU A 264 16.68 -8.25 -28.38
N GLU A 265 16.11 -8.40 -27.17
CA GLU A 265 14.70 -8.81 -27.00
C GLU A 265 13.71 -7.72 -27.46
N VAL A 266 14.09 -6.44 -27.43
CA VAL A 266 13.27 -5.35 -28.03
C VAL A 266 13.33 -5.38 -29.57
N MET A 267 14.41 -5.91 -30.14
CA MET A 267 14.60 -5.98 -31.60
C MET A 267 13.95 -7.21 -32.25
N SER A 268 13.71 -8.30 -31.51
CA SER A 268 13.05 -9.51 -32.01
C SER A 268 11.54 -9.34 -32.12
#